data_AF-A0A6J0EB50-F1
#
_entry.id   AF-A0A6J0EB50-F1
#
_cell.length_a   1.000
_cell.length_b   1.000
_cell.length_c   1.000
_cell.angle_alpha   90.00
_cell.angle_beta   90.00
_cell.angle_gamma   90.00
#
_symmetry.space_group_name_H-M   'P 1'
#
loop_
_entity.id
_entity.type
_entity.pdbx_description
1 polymer ?
#
loop_
_entity_poly.entity_id
_entity_poly.type
_entity_poly.pdbx_seq_one_letter_code
_entity_poly.pdbx_strand_id
1 'polypeptide(L)'
;MVIGHLKLGNSKVLVIFSQHLQKCPYEEHVKLVNEITEFAKTCVADESAANCDKSIQTLLGDKLCSIPSLCENYGELADCCTKQEPERNECFLQHKDDNPNLPPLVKPDAETMCTSFQENTAAFIGQ
;
A
#
# COMPACT_ATOMS: atom_id res chain seq x y z
N MET A 1 -11.01 -14.35 19.81
CA MET A 1 -11.05 -14.97 18.46
C MET A 1 -12.00 -14.15 17.63
N VAL A 2 -11.48 -13.20 16.87
CA VAL A 2 -12.24 -12.27 15.99
C VAL A 2 -11.30 -12.09 14.79
N ILE A 3 -11.31 -12.91 13.75
CA ILE A 3 -12.39 -13.22 12.79
C ILE A 3 -13.09 -11.92 12.34
N GLY A 4 -12.71 -11.39 11.17
CA GLY A 4 -13.40 -10.26 10.51
C GLY A 4 -12.82 -8.84 10.70
N HIS A 5 -11.53 -8.67 11.03
CA HIS A 5 -10.92 -7.34 11.27
C HIS A 5 -10.12 -6.73 10.13
N LEU A 6 -10.21 -7.20 8.88
CA LEU A 6 -9.72 -6.45 7.73
C LEU A 6 -10.62 -5.23 7.43
N LYS A 7 -10.80 -4.33 8.41
CA LYS A 7 -11.42 -3.00 8.23
C LYS A 7 -10.39 -1.97 7.75
N LEU A 8 -9.47 -2.42 6.90
CA LEU A 8 -8.59 -1.54 6.16
C LEU A 8 -9.28 -1.26 4.82
N GLY A 9 -10.06 -0.18 4.77
CA GLY A 9 -10.61 0.28 3.50
C GLY A 9 -9.49 0.63 2.53
N ASN A 10 -9.77 0.56 1.24
CA ASN A 10 -8.79 0.76 0.16
C ASN A 10 -7.97 2.05 0.33
N SER A 11 -8.58 3.13 0.83
CA SER A 11 -7.90 4.39 1.14
C SER A 11 -6.81 4.25 2.19
N LYS A 12 -7.02 3.45 3.25
CA LYS A 12 -6.01 3.20 4.29
C LYS A 12 -4.85 2.37 3.74
N VAL A 13 -5.16 1.37 2.92
CA VAL A 13 -4.14 0.53 2.27
C VAL A 13 -3.28 1.39 1.33
N LEU A 14 -3.92 2.27 0.55
CA LEU A 14 -3.24 3.22 -0.33
C LEU A 14 -2.27 4.10 0.47
N VAL A 15 -2.75 4.77 1.52
CA VAL A 15 -1.92 5.62 2.39
C VAL A 15 -0.75 4.85 2.98
N ILE A 16 -0.96 3.60 3.42
CA ILE A 16 0.11 2.77 3.97
C ILE A 16 1.17 2.48 2.91
N PHE A 17 0.79 2.06 1.71
CA PHE A 17 1.76 1.80 0.64
C PHE A 17 2.48 3.07 0.21
N SER A 18 1.78 4.19 0.06
CA SER A 18 2.41 5.47 -0.29
C SER A 18 3.39 5.96 0.77
N GLN A 19 3.14 5.69 2.06
CA GLN A 19 4.07 6.05 3.12
C GLN A 19 5.31 5.14 3.20
N HIS A 20 5.20 3.86 2.86
CA HIS A 20 6.34 2.93 2.90
C HIS A 20 7.13 2.93 1.59
N LEU A 21 6.47 3.26 0.47
CA LEU A 21 7.00 3.26 -0.89
C LEU A 21 6.83 4.65 -1.52
N GLN A 22 7.30 5.68 -0.83
CA GLN A 22 7.15 7.12 -1.16
C GLN A 22 7.62 7.54 -2.56
N LYS A 23 8.52 6.77 -3.18
CA LYS A 23 9.10 7.03 -4.51
C LYS A 23 8.48 6.17 -5.61
N CYS A 24 7.53 5.29 -5.28
CA CYS A 24 6.80 4.52 -6.27
C CYS A 24 5.66 5.35 -6.87
N PRO A 25 5.35 5.17 -8.16
CA PRO A 25 4.27 5.90 -8.82
C PRO A 25 2.89 5.41 -8.33
N TYR A 26 1.88 6.27 -8.45
CA TYR A 26 0.52 6.03 -7.98
C TYR A 26 -0.08 4.74 -8.54
N GLU A 27 0.13 4.45 -9.82
CA GLU A 27 -0.40 3.26 -10.49
C GLU A 27 0.11 1.96 -9.87
N GLU A 28 1.35 1.96 -9.37
CA GLU A 28 1.90 0.80 -8.66
C GLU A 28 1.24 0.64 -7.29
N HIS A 29 0.98 1.73 -6.55
CA HIS A 29 0.21 1.63 -5.30
C HIS A 29 -1.21 1.12 -5.54
N VAL A 30 -1.88 1.58 -6.60
CA VAL A 30 -3.24 1.11 -6.96
C VAL A 30 -3.25 -0.40 -7.24
N LYS A 31 -2.25 -0.93 -7.93
CA LYS A 31 -2.11 -2.39 -8.14
C LYS A 31 -2.04 -3.14 -6.81
N LEU A 32 -1.19 -2.68 -5.88
CA LEU A 32 -1.05 -3.29 -4.55
C LEU A 32 -2.35 -3.23 -3.74
N VAL A 33 -3.04 -2.08 -3.78
CA VAL A 33 -4.36 -1.91 -3.13
C VAL A 33 -5.37 -2.91 -3.70
N ASN A 34 -5.42 -3.07 -5.03
CA ASN A 34 -6.32 -4.01 -5.67
C ASN A 34 -6.00 -5.46 -5.28
N GLU A 35 -4.74 -5.86 -5.23
CA GLU A 35 -4.34 -7.22 -4.82
C GLU A 35 -4.73 -7.51 -3.36
N ILE A 36 -4.51 -6.56 -2.44
CA ILE A 36 -4.96 -6.69 -1.05
C ILE A 36 -6.50 -6.73 -0.97
N THR A 37 -7.19 -5.94 -1.80
CA THR A 37 -8.66 -5.90 -1.85
C THR A 37 -9.24 -7.24 -2.33
N GLU A 38 -8.67 -7.82 -3.39
CA GLU A 38 -9.10 -9.13 -3.89
C GLU A 38 -8.81 -10.24 -2.87
N PHE A 39 -7.63 -10.21 -2.23
CA PHE A 39 -7.33 -11.12 -1.12
C PHE A 39 -8.33 -10.98 0.03
N ALA A 40 -8.68 -9.75 0.42
CA ALA A 40 -9.69 -9.49 1.44
C ALA A 40 -11.06 -10.05 1.06
N LYS A 41 -11.47 -9.92 -0.20
CA LYS A 41 -12.73 -10.53 -0.71
C LYS A 41 -12.70 -12.05 -0.60
N THR A 42 -11.56 -12.70 -0.92
CA THR A 42 -11.40 -14.14 -0.72
C THR A 42 -11.60 -14.53 0.75
N CYS A 43 -10.96 -13.82 1.68
CA CYS A 43 -11.11 -14.11 3.11
C CYS A 43 -12.50 -13.83 3.68
N VAL A 44 -13.24 -12.86 3.11
CA VAL A 44 -14.64 -12.62 3.47
C VAL A 44 -15.55 -13.73 2.94
N ALA A 45 -15.24 -14.29 1.77
CA ALA A 45 -15.99 -15.41 1.21
C ALA A 45 -15.71 -16.74 1.94
N ASP A 46 -14.47 -16.97 2.35
CA ASP A 46 -14.02 -18.14 3.10
C ASP A 46 -12.89 -17.77 4.06
N GLU A 47 -13.22 -17.66 5.35
CA GLU A 47 -12.25 -17.30 6.40
C GLU A 47 -11.22 -18.42 6.68
N SER A 48 -11.49 -19.64 6.21
CA SER A 48 -10.55 -20.77 6.33
C SER A 48 -9.56 -20.84 5.17
N ALA A 49 -9.72 -19.99 4.15
CA ALA A 49 -8.81 -19.91 3.03
C ALA A 49 -7.39 -19.54 3.49
N ALA A 50 -6.40 -19.98 2.71
CA ALA A 50 -5.00 -19.81 3.07
C ALA A 50 -4.64 -18.35 3.32
N ASN A 51 -3.93 -18.10 4.43
CA ASN A 51 -3.44 -16.79 4.88
C ASN A 51 -4.51 -15.84 5.45
N CYS A 52 -5.79 -16.22 5.51
CA CYS A 52 -6.84 -15.36 6.07
C CYS A 52 -6.78 -15.21 7.60
N ASP A 53 -5.98 -16.06 8.25
CA ASP A 53 -5.63 -16.04 9.66
C ASP A 53 -4.44 -15.13 9.98
N LYS A 54 -3.69 -14.65 8.97
CA LYS A 54 -2.54 -13.78 9.16
C LYS A 54 -2.96 -12.40 9.68
N SER A 55 -2.06 -11.80 10.46
CA SER A 55 -2.21 -10.40 10.85
C SER A 55 -2.09 -9.46 9.65
N ILE A 56 -2.71 -8.28 9.73
CA ILE A 56 -2.61 -7.24 8.68
C ILE A 56 -1.15 -6.83 8.46
N GLN A 57 -0.34 -6.74 9.52
CA GLN A 57 1.08 -6.41 9.43
C GLN A 57 1.83 -7.48 8.62
N THR A 58 1.58 -8.75 8.91
CA THR A 58 2.18 -9.87 8.18
C THR A 58 1.81 -9.82 6.70
N LEU A 59 0.53 -9.61 6.38
CA LEU A 59 0.05 -9.53 4.99
C LEU A 59 0.68 -8.36 4.22
N LEU A 60 0.73 -7.18 4.83
CA LEU A 60 1.33 -5.99 4.21
C LEU A 60 2.84 -6.15 4.04
N GLY A 61 3.53 -6.67 5.06
CA GLY A 61 4.96 -6.95 5.00
C GLY A 61 5.31 -7.97 3.94
N ASP A 62 4.56 -9.09 3.86
CA ASP A 62 4.71 -10.10 2.80
C ASP A 62 4.49 -9.47 1.43
N LYS A 63 3.50 -8.58 1.32
CA LYS A 63 3.19 -7.92 0.04
C LYS A 63 4.30 -6.96 -0.38
N LEU A 64 4.79 -6.12 0.54
CA LEU A 64 5.96 -5.28 0.30
C LEU A 64 7.13 -6.15 -0.20
N CYS A 65 7.48 -7.21 0.51
CA CYS A 65 8.59 -8.09 0.15
C CYS A 65 8.44 -8.87 -1.17
N SER A 66 7.23 -8.92 -1.75
CA SER A 66 6.95 -9.62 -3.01
C SER A 66 7.12 -8.75 -4.26
N ILE A 67 7.33 -7.43 -4.12
CA ILE A 67 7.41 -6.51 -5.26
C ILE A 67 8.76 -6.75 -5.98
N PRO A 68 8.77 -7.27 -7.23
CA PRO A 68 9.98 -7.79 -7.90
C PRO A 68 11.09 -6.76 -8.15
N SER A 69 10.79 -5.49 -7.91
CA SER A 69 11.70 -4.36 -7.96
C SER A 69 11.11 -3.29 -7.05
N LEU A 70 11.13 -3.51 -5.73
CA LEU A 70 10.75 -2.51 -4.72
C LEU A 70 11.41 -1.19 -5.13
N CYS A 71 10.62 -0.31 -5.76
CA CYS A 71 11.04 0.60 -6.83
C CYS A 71 12.53 0.91 -6.78
N GLU A 72 13.34 0.45 -7.75
CA GLU A 72 14.83 0.50 -7.95
C GLU A 72 15.70 1.28 -6.92
N ASN A 73 15.15 2.33 -6.33
CA ASN A 73 15.50 3.15 -5.19
C ASN A 73 15.37 2.55 -3.76
N TYR A 74 14.79 1.35 -3.53
CA TYR A 74 14.54 0.82 -2.17
C TYR A 74 15.34 -0.44 -1.80
N GLY A 75 16.58 -0.57 -2.29
CA GLY A 75 17.46 -1.69 -1.91
C GLY A 75 17.62 -1.89 -0.39
N GLU A 76 17.55 -0.81 0.39
CA GLU A 76 17.63 -0.84 1.86
C GLU A 76 16.46 -1.57 2.53
N LEU A 77 15.30 -1.63 1.88
CA LEU A 77 14.12 -2.34 2.40
C LEU A 77 14.23 -3.87 2.24
N ALA A 78 15.16 -4.37 1.42
CA ALA A 78 15.37 -5.80 1.24
C ALA A 78 15.80 -6.49 2.54
N ASP A 79 16.60 -5.81 3.38
CA ASP A 79 17.04 -6.33 4.67
C ASP A 79 15.87 -6.49 5.65
N CYS A 80 14.85 -5.62 5.57
CA CYS A 80 13.63 -5.77 6.37
C CYS A 80 12.90 -7.08 6.06
N CYS A 81 12.92 -7.51 4.80
CA CYS A 81 12.26 -8.75 4.38
C CYS A 81 12.88 -10.04 4.92
N THR A 82 14.08 -9.95 5.50
CA THR A 82 14.74 -11.08 6.19
C THR A 82 14.26 -11.26 7.63
N LYS A 83 13.53 -10.27 8.18
CA LYS A 83 13.04 -10.25 9.57
C LYS A 83 11.64 -10.86 9.66
N GLN A 84 11.24 -11.24 10.88
CA GLN A 84 9.88 -11.65 11.21
C GLN A 84 9.12 -10.49 11.86
N GLU A 85 7.80 -10.60 11.98
CA GLU A 85 7.03 -9.63 12.76
C GLU A 85 7.25 -9.84 14.27
N PRO A 86 7.34 -8.77 15.08
CA PRO A 86 7.12 -7.36 14.74
C PRO A 86 8.35 -6.61 14.20
N GLU A 87 9.55 -7.20 14.23
CA GLU A 87 10.80 -6.54 13.87
C GLU A 87 10.84 -6.11 12.40
N ARG A 88 10.15 -6.83 11.52
CA ARG A 88 10.00 -6.49 10.11
C ARG A 88 9.22 -5.19 9.94
N ASN A 89 8.07 -5.05 10.58
CA ASN A 89 7.31 -3.79 10.58
C ASN A 89 8.13 -2.64 11.19
N GLU A 90 8.83 -2.85 12.29
CA GLU A 90 9.70 -1.83 12.88
C GLU A 90 10.81 -1.39 11.91
N CYS A 91 11.42 -2.33 11.20
CA CYS A 91 12.40 -2.04 10.15
C CYS A 91 11.80 -1.16 9.05
N PHE A 92 10.64 -1.53 8.49
CA PHE A 92 9.96 -0.73 7.47
C PHE A 92 9.65 0.70 7.95
N LEU A 93 9.29 0.89 9.22
CA LEU A 93 9.04 2.21 9.79
C LEU A 93 10.31 3.07 9.87
N GLN A 94 11.47 2.48 10.12
CA GLN A 94 12.76 3.20 10.19
C GLN A 94 13.23 3.75 8.84
N HIS A 95 12.73 3.19 7.73
CA HIS A 95 13.07 3.63 6.38
C HIS A 95 12.06 4.64 5.79
N LYS A 96 11.07 5.08 6.57
CA LYS A 96 10.23 6.21 6.15
C LYS A 96 11.07 7.48 6.15
N ASP A 97 11.05 8.17 5.02
CA ASP A 97 11.76 9.42 4.83
C ASP A 97 10.85 10.58 5.21
N ASP A 98 11.20 11.32 6.28
CA ASP A 98 10.45 12.49 6.73
C ASP A 98 10.62 13.69 5.78
N ASN A 99 11.65 13.69 4.93
CA ASN A 99 11.92 14.73 3.95
C ASN A 99 12.27 14.11 2.59
N PRO A 100 11.32 13.38 1.97
CA PRO A 100 11.58 12.71 0.72
C PRO A 100 11.77 13.77 -0.36
N ASN A 101 12.84 13.63 -1.14
CA ASN A 101 13.15 14.53 -2.26
C ASN A 101 12.19 14.30 -3.44
N LEU A 102 10.91 14.61 -3.25
CA LEU A 102 9.85 14.47 -4.25
C LEU A 102 9.75 15.74 -5.10
N PRO A 103 9.31 15.62 -6.38
CA PRO A 103 8.96 16.77 -7.18
C PRO A 103 7.90 17.64 -6.48
N PRO A 104 7.91 18.97 -6.65
CA PRO A 104 6.86 19.83 -6.16
C PRO A 104 5.49 19.39 -6.67
N LEU A 105 4.46 19.46 -5.81
CA LEU A 105 3.09 19.17 -6.20
C LEU A 105 2.66 20.14 -7.30
N VAL A 106 2.42 19.63 -8.51
CA VAL A 106 1.89 20.41 -9.62
C VAL A 106 0.37 20.40 -9.52
N LYS A 107 -0.22 21.56 -9.26
CA LYS A 107 -1.67 21.74 -9.23
C LYS A 107 -2.15 22.15 -10.64
N PRO A 108 -2.95 21.32 -11.34
CA PRO A 108 -3.58 21.71 -12.60
C PRO A 108 -4.55 22.88 -12.39
N ASP A 109 -4.97 23.51 -13.49
CA ASP A 109 -6.03 24.52 -13.45
C ASP A 109 -7.37 23.91 -13.01
N ALA A 110 -8.32 24.77 -12.64
CA ALA A 110 -9.60 24.34 -12.08
C ALA A 110 -10.45 23.53 -13.08
N GLU A 111 -10.40 23.85 -14.37
CA GLU A 111 -11.18 23.17 -15.39
C GLU A 111 -10.65 21.75 -15.62
N THR A 112 -9.33 21.60 -15.69
CA THR A 112 -8.67 20.29 -15.75
C THR A 112 -9.01 19.43 -14.52
N MET A 113 -8.93 19.98 -13.30
CA MET A 113 -9.28 19.23 -12.08
C MET A 113 -10.75 18.81 -12.05
N CYS A 114 -11.68 19.70 -12.41
CA CYS A 114 -13.11 19.39 -12.48
C CYS A 114 -13.39 18.27 -13.50
N THR A 115 -12.71 18.30 -14.64
CA THR A 115 -12.83 17.27 -15.68
C THR A 115 -12.37 15.91 -15.13
N SER A 116 -11.18 15.83 -14.55
CA SER A 116 -10.66 14.57 -13.97
C SER A 116 -11.55 14.03 -12.84
N PHE A 117 -12.09 14.91 -12.00
CA PHE A 117 -13.03 14.51 -10.94
C PHE A 117 -14.33 13.92 -11.49
N GLN A 118 -14.88 14.51 -12.56
CA GLN A 118 -16.09 14.03 -13.22
C GLN A 118 -15.88 12.73 -13.97
N GLU A 119 -14.72 12.56 -14.63
CA GLU A 119 -14.37 11.34 -15.36
C GLU A 119 -14.17 10.15 -14.41
N ASN A 120 -13.42 10.35 -13.32
CA ASN A 120 -13.17 9.31 -12.34
C ASN A 120 -12.88 9.88 -10.95
N THR A 121 -13.95 10.04 -10.16
CA THR A 121 -13.87 10.55 -8.79
C THR A 121 -12.95 9.71 -7.89
N ALA A 122 -12.95 8.39 -8.03
CA ALA A 122 -12.15 7.52 -7.17
C ALA A 122 -10.64 7.65 -7.47
N ALA A 123 -10.28 7.71 -8.76
CA ALA A 123 -8.90 7.92 -9.16
C ALA A 123 -8.40 9.32 -8.77
N PHE A 124 -9.22 10.36 -8.98
CA PHE A 124 -8.89 11.74 -8.61
C PHE A 124 -8.66 11.90 -7.10
N ILE A 125 -9.46 11.25 -6.26
CA ILE A 125 -9.29 11.31 -4.79
C ILE A 125 -8.06 10.50 -4.33
N GLY A 126 -7.69 9.46 -5.08
CA GLY A 126 -6.55 8.63 -4.73
C GLY A 126 -5.18 9.23 -5.08
N GLN A 127 -5.13 10.12 -6.08
CA GLN A 127 -3.91 10.77 -6.59
C GLN A 127 -3.56 12.04 -5.80
#